data_AF-A0AAV8ULW8-F1
#
_entry.id   AF-A0AAV8ULW8-F1
#
_cell.length_a   1.000
_cell.length_b   1.000
_cell.length_c   1.000
_cell.angle_alpha   90.00
_cell.angle_beta   90.00
_cell.angle_gamma   90.00
#
_symmetry.space_group_name_H-M   'P 1'
#
loop_
_entity.id
_entity.type
_entity.pdbx_description
1 polymer ?
#
loop_
_entity_poly.entity_id
_entity_poly.type
_entity_poly.pdbx_seq_one_letter_code
_entity_poly.pdbx_strand_id
1 'polypeptide(L)'
;MASFAFARKRKETELSKQGGEAIPPGLLRLKKDFEELDLPRTMKMNMNPEDISTFTVDLVPAEGPWRGGLFVFRFTVNTMSYPHEPPVALCLTQVYHPNINKEGKICLNVLRDDWKPFYTITTVLQSLQLLFTELVNPDDPLNKEAAALMKQNERRFDSVVRDTIRGGISVDGVRYRGNLAR
;
A
#
# COMPACT_ATOMS: atom_id res chain seq x y z
N MET A 1 47.07 -45.17 21.13
CA MET A 1 46.27 -44.45 22.15
C MET A 1 45.64 -43.23 21.48
N ALA A 2 44.32 -43.27 21.36
CA ALA A 2 43.52 -42.43 20.48
C ALA A 2 43.15 -41.06 21.08
N SER A 3 42.96 -40.09 20.18
CA SER A 3 41.94 -39.03 20.21
C SER A 3 41.93 -38.03 21.37
N PHE A 4 42.64 -36.91 21.19
CA PHE A 4 42.39 -35.64 21.89
C PHE A 4 41.81 -34.56 20.96
N ALA A 5 41.06 -34.94 19.92
CA ALA A 5 40.51 -34.01 18.92
C ALA A 5 38.97 -33.88 18.91
N PHE A 6 38.25 -34.48 19.87
CA PHE A 6 36.78 -34.48 19.87
C PHE A 6 36.11 -33.66 20.98
N ALA A 7 36.85 -33.14 21.95
CA ALA A 7 36.25 -32.42 23.09
C ALA A 7 36.11 -30.89 22.88
N ARG A 8 36.83 -30.29 21.92
CA ARG A 8 36.76 -28.83 21.67
C ARG A 8 35.67 -28.44 20.66
N LYS A 9 35.27 -29.38 19.79
CA LYS A 9 34.25 -29.15 18.75
C LYS A 9 32.80 -29.21 19.27
N ARG A 10 32.56 -29.76 20.47
CA ARG A 10 31.23 -29.83 21.11
C ARG A 10 30.86 -28.61 21.95
N LYS A 11 31.84 -27.83 22.44
CA LYS A 11 31.56 -26.63 23.24
C LYS A 11 31.24 -25.38 22.42
N GLU A 12 31.67 -25.30 21.16
CA GLU A 12 31.28 -24.20 20.25
C GLU A 12 29.92 -24.44 19.58
N THR A 13 29.41 -25.68 19.55
CA THR A 13 28.11 -26.03 18.95
C THR A 13 26.93 -26.02 19.93
N GLU A 14 27.16 -25.78 21.22
CA GLU A 14 26.09 -25.75 22.24
C GLU A 14 25.83 -24.35 22.85
N LEU A 15 26.58 -23.32 22.45
CA LEU A 15 26.38 -21.94 22.91
C LEU A 15 25.60 -21.03 21.94
N SER A 16 25.08 -21.56 20.83
CA SER A 16 24.23 -20.83 19.88
C SER A 16 22.73 -21.20 19.94
N LYS A 17 22.30 -21.97 20.95
CA LYS A 17 20.87 -22.22 21.23
C LYS A 17 20.31 -21.23 22.25
N GLN A 18 20.46 -19.94 21.96
CA GLN A 18 19.44 -18.95 22.32
C GLN A 18 18.73 -18.63 21.00
N GLY A 19 17.50 -19.13 20.86
CA GLY A 19 16.73 -19.09 19.62
C GLY A 19 16.39 -17.66 19.20
N GLY A 20 17.32 -17.01 18.51
CA GLY A 20 16.98 -15.92 17.61
C GLY A 20 16.37 -16.53 16.37
N GLU A 21 15.10 -16.22 16.11
CA GLU A 21 14.43 -16.60 14.87
C GLU A 21 15.25 -16.04 13.68
N ALA A 22 15.50 -16.88 12.67
CA ALA A 22 16.27 -16.46 11.51
C ALA A 22 15.54 -15.29 10.82
N ILE A 23 16.26 -14.19 10.55
CA ILE A 23 15.68 -13.00 9.91
C ILE A 23 15.14 -13.40 8.52
N PRO A 24 13.84 -13.22 8.23
CA PRO A 24 13.29 -13.56 6.93
C PRO A 24 13.97 -12.75 5.80
N PRO A 25 14.34 -13.37 4.67
CA PRO A 25 14.93 -12.64 3.54
C PRO A 25 14.07 -11.47 3.05
N GLY A 26 12.74 -11.61 3.09
CA GLY A 26 11.83 -10.53 2.73
C GLY A 26 11.90 -9.35 3.70
N LEU A 27 12.20 -9.56 4.98
CA LEU A 27 12.45 -8.47 5.92
C LEU A 27 13.74 -7.71 5.58
N LEU A 28 14.81 -8.41 5.18
CA LEU A 28 16.04 -7.76 4.71
C LEU A 28 15.80 -6.93 3.45
N ARG A 29 15.03 -7.49 2.50
CA ARG A 29 14.65 -6.78 1.28
C ARG A 29 13.79 -5.55 1.59
N LEU A 30 12.81 -5.66 2.47
CA LEU A 30 11.94 -4.56 2.87
C LEU A 30 12.73 -3.43 3.56
N LYS A 31 13.71 -3.76 4.41
CA LYS A 31 14.60 -2.75 5.00
C LYS A 31 15.33 -1.96 3.92
N LYS A 32 15.89 -2.65 2.92
CA LYS A 32 16.56 -2.00 1.79
C LYS A 32 15.62 -1.09 1.01
N ASP A 33 14.40 -1.54 0.74
CA ASP A 33 13.38 -0.73 0.08
C ASP A 33 13.07 0.57 0.84
N PHE A 34 13.11 0.54 2.19
CA PHE A 34 12.92 1.73 3.00
C PHE A 34 14.16 2.64 3.10
N GLU A 35 15.36 2.07 3.04
CA GLU A 35 16.61 2.85 2.97
C GLU A 35 16.70 3.65 1.65
N GLU A 36 16.19 3.07 0.56
CA GLU A 36 16.16 3.67 -0.79
C GLU A 36 14.81 4.35 -1.10
N LEU A 37 13.99 4.60 -0.09
CA LEU A 37 12.64 5.14 -0.28
C LEU A 37 12.68 6.58 -0.83
N ASP A 38 11.96 6.78 -1.93
CA ASP A 38 11.74 8.10 -2.53
C ASP A 38 10.24 8.40 -2.54
N LEU A 39 9.77 9.12 -1.51
CA LEU A 39 8.36 9.44 -1.34
C LEU A 39 7.97 10.66 -2.20
N PRO A 40 6.90 10.56 -2.99
CA PRO A 40 6.31 11.75 -3.62
C PRO A 40 5.94 12.81 -2.58
N ARG A 41 6.04 14.10 -2.94
CA ARG A 41 5.74 15.23 -2.03
C ARG A 41 4.30 15.26 -1.50
N THR A 42 3.40 14.61 -2.22
CA THR A 42 1.98 14.43 -1.90
C THR A 42 1.74 13.31 -0.89
N MET A 43 2.78 12.57 -0.50
CA MET A 43 2.67 11.43 0.40
C MET A 43 3.43 11.64 1.71
N LYS A 44 2.88 11.10 2.78
CA LYS A 44 3.55 10.96 4.06
C LYS A 44 3.41 9.53 4.56
N MET A 45 4.52 8.90 4.91
CA MET A 45 4.52 7.56 5.47
C MET A 45 4.56 7.62 7.00
N ASN A 46 3.76 6.77 7.65
CA ASN A 46 3.78 6.56 9.09
C ASN A 46 4.13 5.08 9.35
N MET A 47 5.29 4.86 9.96
CA MET A 47 5.83 3.51 10.24
C MET A 47 6.02 3.31 11.74
N ASN A 48 5.84 2.06 12.19
CA ASN A 48 6.32 1.63 13.49
C ASN A 48 7.76 1.09 13.33
N PRO A 49 8.77 1.65 14.00
CA PRO A 49 10.14 1.12 13.91
C PRO A 49 10.29 -0.30 14.47
N GLU A 50 9.38 -0.75 15.34
CA GLU A 50 9.36 -2.11 15.87
C GLU A 50 8.75 -3.13 14.90
N ASP A 51 7.84 -2.67 14.03
CA ASP A 51 7.22 -3.48 12.98
C ASP A 51 7.09 -2.67 11.69
N ILE A 52 8.10 -2.81 10.84
CA ILE A 52 8.13 -2.17 9.52
C ILE A 52 7.30 -2.93 8.48
N SER A 53 6.78 -4.12 8.80
CA SER A 53 5.98 -4.94 7.87
C SER A 53 4.56 -4.40 7.69
N THR A 54 4.09 -3.59 8.64
CA THR A 54 2.82 -2.88 8.56
C THR A 54 3.05 -1.37 8.71
N PHE A 55 2.59 -0.61 7.73
CA PHE A 55 2.73 0.84 7.72
C PHE A 55 1.53 1.51 7.08
N THR A 56 1.37 2.81 7.32
CA THR A 56 0.35 3.61 6.63
C THR A 56 0.97 4.70 5.78
N VAL A 57 0.27 5.07 4.72
CA VAL A 57 0.63 6.17 3.83
C VAL A 57 -0.56 7.10 3.68
N ASP A 58 -0.34 8.36 4.01
CA ASP A 58 -1.26 9.46 3.77
C ASP A 58 -0.96 10.02 2.39
N LEU A 59 -1.94 10.04 1.49
CA LEU A 59 -1.86 10.64 0.16
C LEU A 59 -2.77 11.87 0.08
N VAL A 60 -2.20 12.98 -0.37
CA VAL A 60 -2.91 14.22 -0.70
C VAL A 60 -2.67 14.56 -2.17
N PRO A 61 -3.58 14.17 -3.09
CA PRO A 61 -3.41 14.46 -4.51
C PRO A 61 -3.30 15.97 -4.76
N ALA A 62 -2.33 16.36 -5.58
CA ALA A 62 -2.09 17.77 -5.94
C ALA A 62 -2.97 18.26 -7.10
N GLU A 63 -3.51 17.33 -7.89
CA GLU A 63 -4.28 17.58 -9.10
C GLU A 63 -5.41 16.55 -9.28
N GLY A 64 -6.16 16.67 -10.38
CA GLY A 64 -7.29 15.81 -10.66
C GLY A 64 -8.51 16.05 -9.77
N PRO A 65 -9.55 15.21 -9.88
CA PRO A 65 -10.80 15.41 -9.15
C PRO A 65 -10.66 15.19 -7.64
N TRP A 66 -9.69 14.38 -7.21
CA TRP A 66 -9.42 14.11 -5.79
C TRP A 66 -8.51 15.12 -5.10
N ARG A 67 -8.10 16.18 -5.80
CA ARG A 67 -7.20 17.21 -5.28
C ARG A 67 -7.62 17.72 -3.90
N GLY A 68 -6.66 17.76 -2.98
CA GLY A 68 -6.85 18.29 -1.62
C GLY A 68 -7.59 17.37 -0.65
N GLY A 69 -8.05 16.19 -1.09
CA GLY A 69 -8.50 15.13 -0.20
C GLY A 69 -7.32 14.40 0.45
N LEU A 70 -7.50 13.90 1.67
CA LEU A 70 -6.58 13.06 2.41
C LEU A 70 -7.06 11.60 2.33
N PHE A 71 -6.24 10.73 1.75
CA PHE A 71 -6.54 9.31 1.59
C PHE A 71 -5.47 8.49 2.33
N VAL A 72 -5.91 7.71 3.31
CA VAL A 72 -5.01 6.90 4.15
C VAL A 72 -5.04 5.46 3.67
N PHE A 73 -3.86 4.91 3.38
CA PHE A 73 -3.67 3.55 2.94
C PHE A 73 -2.88 2.77 3.98
N ARG A 74 -3.30 1.54 4.28
CA ARG A 74 -2.53 0.59 5.07
C ARG A 74 -1.88 -0.42 4.14
N PHE A 75 -0.59 -0.64 4.34
CA PHE A 75 0.17 -1.68 3.69
C PHE A 75 0.57 -2.75 4.70
N THR A 76 0.53 -4.01 4.25
CA THR A 76 1.03 -5.16 5.00
C THR A 76 1.91 -6.00 4.10
N VAL A 77 3.13 -6.27 4.54
CA VAL A 77 4.14 -7.04 3.81
C VAL A 77 4.32 -8.38 4.50
N ASN A 78 4.08 -9.49 3.78
CA ASN A 78 4.45 -10.81 4.28
C ASN A 78 5.96 -11.00 4.09
N THR A 79 6.74 -10.87 5.17
CA THR A 79 8.22 -10.94 5.14
C THR A 79 8.76 -12.33 4.78
N MET A 80 7.92 -13.36 4.79
CA MET A 80 8.28 -14.72 4.36
C MET A 80 8.21 -14.91 2.85
N SER A 81 7.35 -14.16 2.15
CA SER A 81 7.14 -14.28 0.70
C SER A 81 7.61 -13.07 -0.09
N TYR A 82 7.80 -11.91 0.54
CA TYR A 82 8.34 -10.72 -0.11
C TYR A 82 9.81 -10.96 -0.55
N PRO A 83 10.21 -10.55 -1.76
CA PRO A 83 9.49 -9.80 -2.79
C PRO A 83 8.80 -10.67 -3.85
N HIS A 84 8.68 -11.98 -3.66
CA HIS A 84 7.98 -12.84 -4.64
C HIS A 84 6.48 -12.57 -4.68
N GLU A 85 5.89 -12.24 -3.54
CA GLU A 85 4.52 -11.72 -3.44
C GLU A 85 4.54 -10.20 -3.18
N PRO A 86 3.57 -9.45 -3.73
CA PRO A 86 3.45 -8.01 -3.48
C PRO A 86 3.00 -7.73 -2.05
N PRO A 87 3.17 -6.47 -1.57
CA PRO A 87 2.46 -6.02 -0.38
C PRO A 87 0.94 -6.03 -0.60
N VAL A 88 0.19 -6.19 0.49
CA VAL A 88 -1.27 -6.00 0.48
C VAL A 88 -1.57 -4.56 0.86
N ALA A 89 -2.35 -3.86 0.03
CA ALA A 89 -2.78 -2.48 0.29
C ALA A 89 -4.29 -2.40 0.53
N LEU A 90 -4.70 -1.57 1.49
CA LEU A 90 -6.10 -1.28 1.81
C LEU A 90 -6.30 0.23 1.99
N CYS A 91 -7.28 0.81 1.30
CA CYS A 91 -7.72 2.18 1.53
C CYS A 91 -8.59 2.24 2.80
N LEU A 92 -8.12 2.94 3.83
CA LEU A 92 -8.86 3.15 5.07
C LEU A 92 -9.85 4.31 4.98
N THR A 93 -9.63 5.22 4.03
CA THR A 93 -10.54 6.34 3.77
C THR A 93 -11.64 5.92 2.81
N GLN A 94 -12.89 6.28 3.13
CA GLN A 94 -14.00 6.09 2.21
C GLN A 94 -13.90 7.08 1.05
N VAL A 95 -13.87 6.57 -0.18
CA VAL A 95 -13.59 7.36 -1.39
C VAL A 95 -14.50 6.94 -2.54
N TYR A 96 -14.97 7.92 -3.31
CA TYR A 96 -15.66 7.68 -4.58
C TYR A 96 -14.60 7.53 -5.68
N HIS A 97 -14.29 6.29 -6.07
CA HIS A 97 -13.22 5.99 -7.01
C HIS A 97 -13.53 4.71 -7.81
N PRO A 98 -13.36 4.67 -9.14
CA PRO A 98 -13.65 3.49 -9.96
C PRO A 98 -12.91 2.21 -9.52
N ASN A 99 -11.63 2.32 -9.16
CA ASN A 99 -10.78 1.19 -8.76
C ASN A 99 -10.67 0.95 -7.25
N ILE A 100 -11.50 1.58 -6.41
CA ILE A 100 -11.53 1.33 -4.95
C ILE A 100 -12.96 1.03 -4.53
N ASN A 101 -13.17 -0.08 -3.82
CA ASN A 101 -14.51 -0.48 -3.37
C ASN A 101 -14.85 0.04 -1.96
N LYS A 102 -16.07 -0.26 -1.50
CA LYS A 102 -16.60 0.19 -0.20
C LYS A 102 -15.85 -0.40 0.99
N GLU A 103 -15.20 -1.55 0.82
CA GLU A 103 -14.36 -2.20 1.83
C GLU A 103 -12.89 -1.70 1.80
N GLY A 104 -12.55 -0.80 0.88
CA GLY A 104 -11.20 -0.25 0.73
C GLY A 104 -10.25 -1.08 -0.12
N LYS A 105 -10.72 -2.16 -0.76
CA LYS A 105 -9.89 -2.95 -1.68
C LYS A 105 -9.56 -2.11 -2.90
N ILE A 106 -8.31 -2.22 -3.35
CA ILE A 106 -7.75 -1.45 -4.47
C ILE A 106 -7.53 -2.39 -5.65
N CYS A 107 -7.99 -2.02 -6.83
CA CYS A 107 -7.58 -2.66 -8.08
C CYS A 107 -6.41 -1.88 -8.67
N LEU A 108 -5.20 -2.36 -8.42
CA LEU A 108 -3.95 -1.79 -8.95
C LEU A 108 -3.06 -2.95 -9.39
N ASN A 109 -2.73 -3.03 -10.68
CA ASN A 109 -2.10 -4.21 -11.25
C ASN A 109 -0.72 -4.53 -10.66
N VAL A 110 0.04 -3.50 -10.25
CA VAL A 110 1.35 -3.70 -9.59
C VAL A 110 1.22 -4.47 -8.28
N LEU A 111 0.03 -4.51 -7.66
CA LEU A 111 -0.26 -5.30 -6.46
C LEU A 111 -0.86 -6.69 -6.77
N ARG A 112 -0.91 -7.08 -8.05
CA ARG A 112 -1.55 -8.30 -8.55
C ARG A 112 -0.71 -8.92 -9.67
N ASP A 113 -1.28 -9.04 -10.87
CA ASP A 113 -0.75 -9.82 -11.98
C ASP A 113 0.53 -9.21 -12.58
N ASP A 114 0.66 -7.89 -12.51
CA ASP A 114 1.83 -7.19 -13.02
C ASP A 114 2.96 -7.12 -12.00
N TRP A 115 2.78 -7.59 -10.77
CA TRP A 115 3.85 -7.60 -9.76
C TRP A 115 5.08 -8.34 -10.28
N LYS A 116 6.25 -7.75 -10.00
CA LYS A 116 7.55 -8.35 -10.27
C LYS A 116 8.44 -8.18 -9.04
N PRO A 117 9.26 -9.18 -8.69
CA PRO A 117 10.11 -9.12 -7.49
C PRO A 117 11.14 -7.99 -7.48
N PHE A 118 11.38 -7.32 -8.62
CA PHE A 118 12.26 -6.16 -8.70
C PHE A 118 11.56 -4.83 -8.40
N TYR A 119 10.23 -4.79 -8.33
CA TYR A 119 9.52 -3.59 -7.88
C TYR A 119 9.75 -3.35 -6.39
N THR A 120 9.75 -2.08 -6.03
CA THR A 120 9.99 -1.62 -4.65
C THR A 120 8.74 -1.00 -4.05
N ILE A 121 8.77 -0.73 -2.74
CA ILE A 121 7.75 0.08 -2.08
C ILE A 121 7.58 1.43 -2.79
N THR A 122 8.67 2.10 -3.18
CA THR A 122 8.61 3.33 -3.99
C THR A 122 7.79 3.17 -5.27
N THR A 123 8.02 2.11 -6.05
CA THR A 123 7.27 1.85 -7.30
C THR A 123 5.78 1.68 -7.04
N VAL A 124 5.43 0.96 -5.96
CA VAL A 124 4.04 0.76 -5.54
C VAL A 124 3.38 2.08 -5.16
N LEU A 125 4.06 2.92 -4.40
CA LEU A 125 3.53 4.22 -3.96
C LEU A 125 3.37 5.20 -5.13
N GLN A 126 4.32 5.25 -6.06
CA GLN A 126 4.19 6.04 -7.28
C GLN A 126 2.99 5.58 -8.12
N SER A 127 2.81 4.26 -8.26
CA SER A 127 1.66 3.68 -8.98
C SER A 127 0.33 3.99 -8.28
N LEU A 128 0.31 3.96 -6.94
CA LEU A 128 -0.86 4.35 -6.15
C LEU A 128 -1.19 5.84 -6.32
N GLN A 129 -0.19 6.72 -6.37
CA GLN A 129 -0.42 8.13 -6.67
C GLN A 129 -1.06 8.31 -8.05
N LEU A 130 -0.50 7.64 -9.07
CA LEU A 130 -1.02 7.73 -10.44
C LEU A 130 -2.43 7.16 -10.57
N LEU A 131 -2.86 6.26 -9.67
CA LEU A 131 -4.25 5.79 -9.62
C LEU A 131 -5.24 6.94 -9.35
N PHE A 132 -4.81 8.03 -8.71
CA PHE A 132 -5.62 9.24 -8.48
C PHE A 132 -5.50 10.28 -9.60
N THR A 133 -4.80 9.97 -10.69
CA THR A 133 -4.66 10.84 -11.86
C THR A 133 -4.84 10.06 -13.15
N GLU A 134 -3.78 9.43 -13.65
CA GLU A 134 -3.67 8.88 -15.01
C GLU A 134 -4.07 7.40 -15.12
N LEU A 135 -3.91 6.61 -14.05
CA LEU A 135 -4.12 5.16 -14.07
C LEU A 135 -5.54 4.73 -13.67
N VAL A 136 -6.49 5.68 -13.61
CA VAL A 136 -7.90 5.33 -13.35
C VAL A 136 -8.40 4.44 -14.49
N ASN A 137 -8.78 3.21 -14.17
CA ASN A 137 -9.26 2.24 -15.15
C ASN A 137 -10.77 2.01 -14.99
N PRO A 138 -11.62 2.57 -15.87
CA PRO A 138 -13.06 2.36 -15.82
C PRO A 138 -13.52 1.06 -16.51
N ASP A 139 -12.61 0.26 -17.10
CA ASP A 139 -12.93 -0.99 -17.81
C ASP A 139 -12.91 -2.22 -16.92
N ASP A 140 -12.12 -2.22 -15.83
CA ASP A 140 -12.19 -3.20 -14.75
C ASP A 140 -12.40 -2.54 -13.36
N PRO A 141 -13.58 -1.91 -13.15
CA PRO A 141 -13.83 -1.14 -11.94
C PRO A 141 -14.32 -2.02 -10.79
N LEU A 142 -13.88 -1.70 -9.57
CA LEU A 142 -14.49 -2.24 -8.35
C LEU A 142 -15.74 -1.47 -7.93
N ASN A 143 -15.86 -0.21 -8.35
CA ASN A 143 -17.03 0.65 -8.16
C ASN A 143 -17.63 0.95 -9.54
N LYS A 144 -18.66 0.17 -9.91
CA LYS A 144 -19.28 0.23 -11.24
C LYS A 144 -20.02 1.55 -11.46
N GLU A 145 -20.63 2.09 -10.42
CA GLU A 145 -21.37 3.35 -10.45
C GLU A 145 -20.43 4.53 -10.73
N ALA A 146 -19.29 4.59 -10.02
CA ALA A 146 -18.26 5.61 -10.26
C ALA A 146 -17.69 5.52 -11.67
N ALA A 147 -17.38 4.31 -12.15
CA ALA A 147 -16.85 4.10 -13.50
C ALA A 147 -17.87 4.46 -14.59
N ALA A 148 -19.15 4.11 -14.40
CA ALA A 148 -20.22 4.47 -15.33
C ALA A 148 -20.41 5.99 -15.39
N LEU A 149 -20.41 6.68 -14.25
CA LEU A 149 -20.53 8.13 -14.20
C LEU A 149 -19.34 8.82 -14.87
N MET A 150 -18.12 8.34 -14.64
CA MET A 150 -16.90 8.86 -15.28
C MET A 150 -16.98 8.73 -16.80
N LYS A 151 -17.40 7.56 -17.32
CA LYS A 151 -17.57 7.31 -18.76
C LYS A 151 -18.68 8.14 -19.39
N GLN A 152 -19.79 8.36 -18.67
CA GLN A 152 -20.95 9.09 -19.19
C GLN A 152 -20.79 10.60 -19.13
N ASN A 153 -20.23 11.12 -18.03
CA ASN A 153 -20.12 12.55 -17.77
C ASN A 153 -18.99 12.86 -16.77
N GLU A 154 -17.79 13.03 -17.30
CA GLU A 154 -16.58 13.37 -16.54
C GLU A 154 -16.75 14.62 -15.65
N ARG A 155 -17.41 15.68 -16.15
CA ARG A 155 -17.64 16.90 -15.36
C ARG A 155 -18.52 16.64 -14.14
N ARG A 156 -19.53 15.78 -14.29
CA ARG A 156 -20.40 15.40 -13.17
C ARG A 156 -19.65 14.49 -12.20
N PHE A 157 -18.86 13.55 -12.71
CA PHE A 157 -17.97 12.72 -11.90
C PHE A 157 -17.05 13.57 -11.02
N ASP A 158 -16.35 14.55 -11.60
CA ASP A 158 -15.51 15.50 -10.87
C ASP A 158 -16.25 16.24 -9.75
N SER A 159 -17.46 16.72 -10.04
CA SER A 159 -18.30 17.41 -9.03
C SER A 159 -18.64 16.46 -7.88
N VAL A 160 -19.06 15.24 -8.19
CA VAL A 160 -19.42 14.24 -7.19
C VAL A 160 -18.21 13.89 -6.32
N VAL A 161 -17.04 13.65 -6.93
CA VAL A 161 -15.80 13.37 -6.19
C VAL A 161 -15.51 14.51 -5.20
N ARG A 162 -15.52 15.76 -5.66
CA ARG A 162 -15.27 16.93 -4.79
C ARG A 162 -16.28 17.06 -3.67
N ASP A 163 -17.55 16.80 -3.94
CA ASP A 163 -18.61 16.86 -2.92
C ASP A 163 -18.46 15.71 -1.90
N THR A 164 -18.04 14.52 -2.32
CA THR A 164 -17.73 13.42 -1.39
C THR A 164 -16.54 13.73 -0.49
N ILE A 165 -15.54 14.46 -1.00
CA ILE A 165 -14.37 14.89 -0.21
C ILE A 165 -14.72 15.95 0.83
N ARG A 166 -15.61 16.90 0.48
CA ARG A 166 -16.18 17.83 1.46
C ARG A 166 -17.04 17.11 2.49
N GLY A 167 -17.70 16.04 2.06
CA GLY A 167 -18.54 15.17 2.88
C GLY A 167 -19.92 15.76 3.18
N GLY A 168 -20.68 15.02 3.98
CA GLY A 168 -22.06 15.41 4.34
C GLY A 168 -23.12 15.00 3.32
N ILE A 169 -22.70 14.34 2.24
CA ILE A 169 -23.59 13.83 1.19
C ILE A 169 -23.64 12.30 1.18
N SER A 170 -24.67 11.77 0.53
CA SER A 170 -24.79 10.35 0.22
C SER A 170 -24.81 10.15 -1.29
N VAL A 171 -24.02 9.20 -1.77
CA VAL A 171 -23.93 8.83 -3.20
C VAL A 171 -23.98 7.30 -3.26
N ASP A 172 -24.83 6.75 -4.11
CA ASP A 172 -24.97 5.29 -4.33
C ASP A 172 -25.14 4.47 -3.04
N GLY A 173 -25.97 5.01 -2.13
CA GLY A 173 -26.29 4.41 -0.83
C GLY A 173 -25.18 4.53 0.22
N VAL A 174 -24.10 5.25 -0.06
CA VAL A 174 -22.95 5.45 0.84
C VAL A 174 -22.89 6.88 1.33
N ARG A 175 -22.80 7.08 2.65
CA ARG A 175 -22.64 8.41 3.25
C ARG A 175 -21.16 8.75 3.41
N TYR A 176 -20.70 9.79 2.72
CA TYR A 176 -19.30 10.22 2.75
C TYR A 176 -19.05 11.21 3.87
N ARG A 177 -18.02 10.94 4.68
CA ARG A 177 -17.49 11.87 5.69
C ARG A 177 -16.40 12.72 5.05
N GLY A 178 -16.33 13.99 5.41
CA GLY A 178 -15.35 14.90 4.85
C GLY A 178 -13.92 14.47 5.20
N ASN A 179 -13.04 14.49 4.22
CA ASN A 179 -11.64 14.06 4.33
C ASN A 179 -10.68 15.08 3.69
N LEU A 180 -11.00 16.37 3.71
CA LEU A 180 -10.06 17.41 3.25
C LEU A 180 -8.77 17.37 4.08
N ALA A 181 -7.62 17.47 3.41
CA ALA A 181 -6.34 17.69 4.07
C ALA A 181 -6.37 19.06 4.77
N ARG A 182 -5.92 19.10 6.03
CA ARG A 182 -5.86 20.32 6.84
C ARG A 182 -4.53 21.04 6.68
#